data_AF-A0A1F8A8B9-F1
#
_entry.id   AF-A0A1F8A8B9-F1
#
_cell.length_a   1.000
_cell.length_b   1.000
_cell.length_c   1.000
_cell.angle_alpha   90.00
_cell.angle_beta   90.00
_cell.angle_gamma   90.00
#
_symmetry.space_group_name_H-M   'P 1'
#
loop_
_entity.id
_entity.type
_entity.pdbx_description
1 polymer ?
#
loop_
_entity_poly.entity_id
_entity_poly.type
_entity_poly.pdbx_seq_one_letter_code
_entity_poly.pdbx_strand_id
1 'polypeptide(L)'
;MEPESSCRCSIDALQILTEIRNVDTVVEFETILDLVQRVYVQGQAMLNCKDCRKLRPQSSAVLTIPALTDHCLSFFEAVCSAYSITRKSCLFEANILAFEQPLPQFICIRSKVQLGETDLDEAETGMLVRTLLCRNSMRLLSLLEALQGILRTLSTDTTQVHRAGAANLRAYESSIQSTMHRFVAFLDQIKVEQRNTKGQSPCLIIVPSV
;
A
#
# COMPACT_ATOMS: atom_id res chain seq x y z
N MET A 1 31.01 25.94 -7.83
CA MET A 1 29.97 25.08 -8.43
C MET A 1 29.55 24.12 -7.33
N GLU A 2 28.54 24.51 -6.55
CA GLU A 2 28.01 23.67 -5.48
C GLU A 2 27.24 22.51 -6.09
N PRO A 3 27.32 21.28 -5.53
CA PRO A 3 26.60 20.15 -6.06
C PRO A 3 25.10 20.44 -5.96
N GLU A 4 24.40 20.27 -7.08
CA GLU A 4 22.94 20.32 -7.16
C GLU A 4 22.35 19.53 -6.00
N SER A 5 21.49 20.17 -5.21
CA SER A 5 20.85 19.58 -4.03
C SER A 5 19.97 18.40 -4.45
N SER A 6 20.55 17.21 -4.51
CA SER A 6 19.82 15.97 -4.77
C SER A 6 18.94 15.64 -3.55
N CYS A 7 17.63 15.54 -3.75
CA CYS A 7 16.71 15.16 -2.67
C CYS A 7 17.02 13.75 -2.14
N ARG A 8 16.93 13.53 -0.81
CA ARG A 8 17.17 12.21 -0.19
C ARG A 8 16.03 11.21 -0.40
N CYS A 9 14.89 11.67 -0.92
CA CYS A 9 13.68 10.88 -1.08
C CYS A 9 13.89 9.56 -1.86
N SER A 10 14.81 9.54 -2.83
CA SER A 10 15.15 8.33 -3.59
C SER A 10 15.88 7.29 -2.74
N ILE A 11 16.79 7.74 -1.88
CA ILE A 11 17.60 6.84 -1.05
C ILE A 11 16.70 6.22 0.02
N ASP A 12 15.87 7.03 0.66
CA ASP A 12 14.95 6.57 1.70
C ASP A 12 13.92 5.58 1.12
N ALA A 13 13.41 5.82 -0.10
CA ALA A 13 12.50 4.90 -0.78
C ALA A 13 13.18 3.56 -1.15
N LEU A 14 14.42 3.60 -1.62
CA LEU A 14 15.20 2.39 -1.91
C LEU A 14 15.54 1.60 -0.64
N GLN A 15 15.81 2.30 0.46
CA GLN A 15 16.04 1.68 1.75
C GLN A 15 14.78 0.94 2.23
N ILE A 16 13.61 1.59 2.16
CA ILE A 16 12.32 0.95 2.49
C ILE A 16 12.07 -0.26 1.57
N LEU A 17 12.32 -0.13 0.26
CA LEU A 17 12.15 -1.26 -0.67
C LEU A 17 13.07 -2.43 -0.32
N THR A 18 14.29 -2.14 0.10
CA THR A 18 15.27 -3.15 0.52
C THR A 18 14.83 -3.82 1.82
N GLU A 19 14.35 -3.05 2.78
CA GLU A 19 13.77 -3.58 4.02
C GLU A 19 12.58 -4.48 3.73
N ILE A 20 11.63 -4.05 2.88
CA ILE A 20 10.48 -4.86 2.42
C ILE A 20 10.91 -6.19 1.80
N ARG A 21 11.97 -6.18 0.99
CA ARG A 21 12.50 -7.39 0.33
C ARG A 21 13.25 -8.31 1.27
N ASN A 22 13.82 -7.77 2.34
CA ASN A 22 14.61 -8.48 3.33
C ASN A 22 13.84 -8.73 4.63
N VAL A 23 12.53 -8.48 4.65
CA VAL A 23 11.69 -8.86 5.79
C VAL A 23 11.92 -10.34 6.06
N ASP A 24 12.05 -10.72 7.33
CA ASP A 24 12.23 -12.12 7.70
C ASP A 24 11.05 -12.96 7.21
N THR A 25 11.24 -14.27 7.03
CA THR A 25 10.15 -15.18 6.65
C THR A 25 9.00 -15.19 7.66
N VAL A 26 9.19 -14.60 8.84
CA VAL A 26 8.27 -14.58 9.96
C VAL A 26 8.15 -13.14 10.48
N VAL A 27 6.95 -12.56 10.45
CA VAL A 27 6.74 -11.11 10.70
C VAL A 27 5.55 -10.86 11.60
N GLU A 28 5.70 -9.97 12.58
CA GLU A 28 4.60 -9.54 13.43
C GLU A 28 3.71 -8.49 12.75
N PHE A 29 2.41 -8.49 13.08
CA PHE A 29 1.46 -7.54 12.49
C PHE A 29 1.84 -6.07 12.74
N GLU A 30 2.38 -5.76 13.92
CA GLU A 30 2.85 -4.40 14.25
C GLU A 30 3.98 -3.93 13.31
N THR A 31 4.93 -4.82 13.00
CA THR A 31 6.03 -4.55 12.07
C THR A 31 5.49 -4.25 10.66
N ILE A 32 4.46 -4.99 10.22
CA ILE A 32 3.78 -4.73 8.95
C ILE A 32 3.13 -3.34 8.96
N LEU A 33 2.44 -2.97 10.03
CA LEU A 33 1.80 -1.66 10.16
C LEU A 33 2.82 -0.51 10.15
N ASP A 34 3.96 -0.67 10.84
CA ASP A 34 5.05 0.31 10.82
C ASP A 34 5.61 0.49 9.40
N LEU A 35 5.93 -0.61 8.71
CA LEU A 35 6.44 -0.56 7.33
C LEU A 35 5.46 0.16 6.39
N VAL A 36 4.18 -0.17 6.48
CA VAL A 36 3.12 0.47 5.68
C VAL A 36 3.00 1.96 5.97
N GLN A 37 3.08 2.34 7.25
CA GLN A 37 3.06 3.74 7.67
C GLN A 37 4.28 4.49 7.11
N ARG A 38 5.47 3.88 7.14
CA ARG A 38 6.70 4.45 6.56
C ARG A 38 6.59 4.60 5.05
N VAL A 39 6.03 3.61 4.34
CA VAL A 39 5.73 3.73 2.90
C VAL A 39 4.80 4.91 2.62
N TYR A 40 3.73 5.08 3.41
CA TYR A 40 2.79 6.17 3.24
C TYR A 40 3.44 7.54 3.49
N VAL A 41 4.17 7.71 4.60
CA VAL A 41 4.86 8.96 4.94
C VAL A 41 5.89 9.30 3.88
N GLN A 42 6.69 8.31 3.45
CA GLN A 42 7.70 8.52 2.41
C GLN A 42 7.05 8.89 1.08
N GLY A 43 5.98 8.20 0.70
CA GLY A 43 5.20 8.52 -0.50
C GLY A 43 4.69 9.95 -0.47
N GLN A 44 4.12 10.41 0.64
CA GLN A 44 3.69 11.81 0.78
C GLN A 44 4.86 12.80 0.66
N ALA A 45 5.99 12.51 1.30
CA ALA A 45 7.18 13.34 1.22
C ALA A 45 7.68 13.45 -0.23
N MET A 46 7.70 12.34 -0.96
CA MET A 46 8.04 12.28 -2.38
C MET A 46 7.06 13.09 -3.23
N LEU A 47 5.76 12.93 -2.99
CA LEU A 47 4.73 13.69 -3.70
C LEU A 47 4.81 15.17 -3.38
N ASN A 48 5.30 15.61 -2.21
CA ASN A 48 5.42 17.03 -1.85
C ASN A 48 6.78 17.64 -2.18
N CYS A 49 7.78 16.82 -2.50
CA CYS A 49 9.12 17.27 -2.80
C CYS A 49 9.18 17.94 -4.19
N LYS A 50 9.66 19.20 -4.21
CA LYS A 50 9.79 19.98 -5.45
C LYS A 50 10.74 19.33 -6.45
N ASP A 51 11.80 18.67 -5.98
CA ASP A 51 12.79 18.04 -6.85
C ASP A 51 12.25 16.72 -7.40
N CYS A 52 11.59 15.90 -6.56
CA CYS A 52 10.86 14.71 -7.01
C CYS A 52 9.81 15.01 -8.10
N ARG A 53 9.13 16.17 -8.03
CA ARG A 53 8.18 16.63 -9.05
C ARG A 53 8.83 17.16 -10.34
N LYS A 54 10.07 17.65 -10.27
CA LYS A 54 10.80 18.23 -11.41
C LYS A 54 11.51 17.18 -12.26
N LEU A 55 11.96 16.07 -11.65
CA LEU A 55 12.75 15.07 -12.37
C LEU A 55 11.92 14.40 -13.47
N ARG A 56 12.51 14.31 -14.68
CA ARG A 56 11.94 13.56 -15.80
C ARG A 56 11.53 12.16 -15.33
N PRO A 57 10.43 11.59 -15.86
CA PRO A 57 9.85 10.34 -15.40
C PRO A 57 10.88 9.21 -15.23
N GLN A 58 11.88 9.17 -16.10
CA GLN A 58 12.87 8.08 -16.17
C GLN A 58 13.86 8.03 -14.99
N SER A 59 13.89 9.05 -14.13
CA SER A 59 14.81 9.12 -12.98
C SER A 59 14.13 9.59 -11.69
N SER A 60 12.80 9.75 -11.70
CA SER A 60 12.09 10.25 -10.52
C SER A 60 11.91 9.13 -9.50
N ALA A 61 12.37 9.37 -8.27
CA ALA A 61 12.13 8.49 -7.14
C ALA A 61 10.64 8.16 -6.98
N VAL A 62 9.75 9.09 -7.35
CA VAL A 62 8.29 8.95 -7.34
C VAL A 62 7.82 7.67 -8.05
N LEU A 63 8.59 7.18 -9.03
CA LEU A 63 8.28 5.94 -9.73
C LEU A 63 8.25 4.68 -8.83
N THR A 64 8.87 4.71 -7.65
CA THR A 64 8.90 3.54 -6.75
C THR A 64 7.62 3.38 -5.93
N ILE A 65 6.74 4.40 -5.86
CA ILE A 65 5.54 4.38 -5.03
C ILE A 65 4.63 3.18 -5.37
N PRO A 66 4.27 2.88 -6.63
CA PRO A 66 3.41 1.75 -6.96
C PRO A 66 3.99 0.42 -6.51
N ALA A 67 5.28 0.19 -6.74
CA ALA A 67 5.96 -1.03 -6.30
C ALA A 67 5.92 -1.17 -4.77
N LEU A 68 6.17 -0.10 -4.02
CA LEU A 68 6.07 -0.09 -2.56
C LEU A 68 4.64 -0.38 -2.08
N THR A 69 3.63 0.23 -2.70
CA THR A 69 2.23 -0.02 -2.36
C THR A 69 1.77 -1.43 -2.75
N ASP A 70 2.31 -1.99 -3.83
CA ASP A 70 1.99 -3.35 -4.25
C ASP A 70 2.50 -4.38 -3.23
N HIS A 71 3.72 -4.19 -2.72
CA HIS A 71 4.23 -4.99 -1.62
C HIS A 71 3.41 -4.86 -0.33
N CYS A 72 2.89 -3.65 -0.03
CA CYS A 72 1.99 -3.46 1.12
C CYS A 72 0.72 -4.30 0.99
N LEU A 73 0.18 -4.44 -0.23
CA LEU A 73 -0.99 -5.27 -0.48
C LEU A 73 -0.71 -6.75 -0.19
N SER A 74 0.47 -7.25 -0.56
CA SER A 74 0.90 -8.63 -0.24
C SER A 74 0.98 -8.86 1.27
N PHE A 75 1.46 -7.88 2.04
CA PHE A 75 1.44 -7.99 3.50
C PHE A 75 0.02 -8.03 4.06
N PHE A 76 -0.89 -7.20 3.53
CA PHE A 76 -2.29 -7.22 3.96
C PHE A 76 -2.97 -8.56 3.73
N GLU A 77 -2.64 -9.23 2.62
CA GLU A 77 -3.15 -10.56 2.34
C GLU A 77 -2.61 -11.63 3.29
N ALA A 78 -1.31 -11.55 3.64
CA ALA A 78 -0.71 -12.43 4.65
C ALA A 78 -1.36 -12.24 6.02
N VAL A 79 -1.65 -10.99 6.41
CA VAL A 79 -2.39 -10.66 7.63
C VAL A 79 -3.81 -11.24 7.58
N CYS A 80 -4.53 -11.12 6.47
CA CYS A 80 -5.86 -11.73 6.33
C CYS A 80 -5.83 -13.24 6.58
N SER A 81 -4.81 -13.93 6.06
CA SER A 81 -4.62 -15.37 6.28
C SER A 81 -4.30 -15.68 7.75
N ALA A 82 -3.42 -14.92 8.40
CA ALA A 82 -3.02 -15.15 9.79
C ALA A 82 -4.15 -14.92 10.81
N TYR A 83 -5.09 -14.02 10.51
CA TYR A 83 -6.23 -13.67 11.37
C TYR A 83 -7.57 -14.27 10.89
N SER A 84 -7.54 -15.25 9.98
CA SER A 84 -8.74 -15.94 9.47
C SER A 84 -9.81 -14.99 8.91
N ILE A 85 -9.40 -13.84 8.36
CA ILE A 85 -10.31 -12.86 7.76
C ILE A 85 -10.80 -13.43 6.43
N THR A 86 -12.06 -13.87 6.41
CA THR A 86 -12.67 -14.49 5.23
C THR A 86 -12.62 -13.55 4.03
N ARG A 87 -11.91 -13.97 2.99
CA ARG A 87 -11.86 -13.30 1.69
C ARG A 87 -12.89 -13.96 0.76
N LYS A 88 -13.75 -13.16 0.12
CA LYS A 88 -14.78 -13.69 -0.81
C LYS A 88 -14.21 -14.30 -2.09
N SER A 89 -12.93 -14.06 -2.41
CA SER A 89 -12.30 -14.57 -3.63
C SER A 89 -10.80 -14.76 -3.43
N CYS A 90 -10.27 -15.90 -3.90
CA CYS A 90 -8.84 -16.18 -3.99
C CYS A 90 -8.21 -15.36 -5.14
N LEU A 91 -8.21 -14.02 -5.07
CA LEU A 91 -7.68 -13.18 -6.16
C LEU A 91 -6.20 -13.45 -6.48
N PHE A 92 -5.49 -14.10 -5.56
CA PHE A 92 -4.09 -14.48 -5.72
C PHE A 92 -3.92 -15.97 -5.41
N GLU A 93 -4.59 -16.83 -6.17
CA GLU A 93 -3.99 -18.15 -6.40
C GLU A 93 -2.59 -17.93 -6.98
N ALA A 94 -1.58 -18.52 -6.33
CA ALA A 94 -0.17 -18.43 -6.70
C ALA A 94 0.13 -18.83 -8.16
N ASN A 95 -0.85 -19.36 -8.89
CA ASN A 95 -0.75 -19.80 -10.27
C ASN A 95 -1.11 -18.73 -11.33
N ILE A 96 -1.64 -17.55 -10.97
CA ILE A 96 -2.04 -16.52 -11.97
C ILE A 96 -0.95 -15.44 -12.19
N LEU A 97 0.00 -15.29 -11.27
CA LEU A 97 1.11 -14.32 -11.40
C LEU A 97 2.44 -14.97 -11.81
N ALA A 98 2.42 -15.94 -12.72
CA ALA A 98 3.61 -16.67 -13.17
C ALA A 98 4.65 -15.84 -13.97
N PHE A 99 4.53 -14.51 -14.02
CA PHE A 99 5.47 -13.63 -14.75
C PHE A 99 6.15 -12.55 -13.91
N GLU A 100 5.84 -12.44 -12.61
CA GLU A 100 6.60 -11.59 -11.69
C GLU A 100 6.92 -12.44 -10.46
N GLN A 101 8.14 -12.33 -9.94
CA GLN A 101 8.74 -13.21 -8.93
C GLN A 101 7.73 -13.69 -7.88
N PRO A 102 7.74 -14.99 -7.49
CA PRO A 102 6.87 -15.49 -6.44
C PRO A 102 7.09 -14.60 -5.21
N LEU A 103 6.00 -13.99 -4.74
CA LEU A 103 6.00 -13.25 -3.48
C LEU A 103 6.71 -14.13 -2.44
N PRO A 104 7.68 -13.59 -1.68
CA PRO A 104 8.31 -14.38 -0.65
C PRO A 104 7.18 -14.96 0.23
N GLN A 105 7.29 -16.26 0.53
CA GLN A 105 6.33 -16.98 1.36
C GLN A 105 6.45 -16.46 2.80
N PHE A 106 5.99 -15.23 3.04
CA PHE A 106 5.99 -14.63 4.35
C PHE A 106 4.91 -15.29 5.19
N ILE A 107 5.31 -15.71 6.39
CA ILE A 107 4.43 -16.21 7.43
C ILE A 107 4.18 -15.05 8.38
N CYS A 108 2.99 -14.45 8.33
CA CYS A 108 2.60 -13.46 9.33
C CYS A 108 2.31 -14.17 10.64
N ILE A 109 2.99 -13.81 11.74
CA ILE A 109 2.63 -14.26 13.08
C ILE A 109 1.42 -13.46 13.53
N ARG A 110 0.41 -14.17 14.04
CA ARG A 110 -0.67 -13.58 14.82
C ARG A 110 -0.10 -13.06 16.14
N SER A 111 0.13 -11.75 16.25
CA SER A 111 0.50 -11.13 17.51
C SER A 111 -0.72 -11.06 18.44
N LYS A 112 -0.48 -11.07 19.76
CA LYS A 112 -1.51 -10.81 20.75
C LYS A 112 -1.99 -9.38 20.56
N VAL A 113 -3.27 -9.21 20.26
CA VAL A 113 -3.84 -7.88 19.99
C VAL A 113 -4.48 -7.36 21.28
N GLN A 114 -4.01 -6.21 21.74
CA GLN A 114 -4.51 -5.53 22.93
C GLN A 114 -5.07 -4.16 22.55
N LEU A 115 -6.12 -3.76 23.25
CA LEU A 115 -6.64 -2.39 23.20
C LEU A 115 -6.43 -1.74 24.57
N GLY A 116 -5.35 -0.96 24.68
CA GLY A 116 -4.88 -0.47 25.98
C GLY A 116 -4.30 -1.62 26.80
N GLU A 117 -4.83 -1.86 27.99
CA GLU A 117 -4.42 -2.98 28.87
C GLU A 117 -5.31 -4.22 28.71
N THR A 118 -6.31 -4.17 27.83
CA THR A 118 -7.29 -5.24 27.66
C THR A 118 -6.93 -6.15 26.49
N ASP A 119 -6.88 -7.45 26.74
CA ASP A 119 -6.79 -8.48 25.71
C ASP A 119 -8.09 -8.56 24.92
N LEU A 120 -7.99 -8.57 23.59
CA LEU A 120 -9.15 -8.76 22.72
C LEU A 120 -9.45 -10.24 22.50
N ASP A 121 -10.73 -10.59 22.43
CA ASP A 121 -11.13 -11.92 21.98
C ASP A 121 -10.88 -12.09 20.47
N GLU A 122 -11.15 -13.28 19.92
CA GLU A 122 -10.90 -13.56 18.51
C GLU A 122 -11.76 -12.72 17.54
N ALA A 123 -13.01 -12.44 17.91
CA ALA A 123 -13.92 -11.65 17.08
C ALA A 123 -13.54 -10.17 17.10
N GLU A 124 -13.23 -9.63 18.28
CA GLU A 124 -12.74 -8.28 18.49
C GLU A 124 -11.38 -8.06 17.80
N THR A 125 -10.47 -9.03 17.94
CA THR A 125 -9.18 -9.04 17.23
C THR A 125 -9.40 -8.99 15.72
N GLY A 126 -10.27 -9.85 15.18
CA GLY A 126 -10.59 -9.87 13.75
C GLY A 126 -11.19 -8.55 13.26
N MET A 127 -12.03 -7.91 14.06
CA MET A 127 -12.64 -6.61 13.75
C MET A 127 -11.61 -5.48 13.75
N LEU A 128 -10.72 -5.44 14.75
CA LEU A 128 -9.66 -4.44 14.83
C LEU A 128 -8.67 -4.58 13.67
N VAL A 129 -8.20 -5.80 13.39
CA VAL A 129 -7.30 -6.06 12.27
C VAL A 129 -7.95 -5.65 10.95
N ARG A 130 -9.21 -6.02 10.71
CA ARG A 130 -9.95 -5.60 9.50
C ARG A 130 -10.06 -4.08 9.39
N THR A 131 -10.31 -3.39 10.50
CA THR A 131 -10.39 -1.92 10.55
C THR A 131 -9.05 -1.28 10.19
N LEU A 132 -7.94 -1.81 10.73
CA LEU A 132 -6.59 -1.35 10.43
C LEU A 132 -6.20 -1.60 8.97
N LEU A 133 -6.53 -2.78 8.42
CA LEU A 133 -6.31 -3.10 7.00
C LEU A 133 -7.11 -2.17 6.08
N CYS A 134 -8.39 -1.92 6.39
CA CYS A 134 -9.22 -0.97 5.65
C CYS A 134 -8.62 0.44 5.69
N ARG A 135 -8.28 0.94 6.89
CA ARG A 135 -7.73 2.29 7.07
C ARG A 135 -6.43 2.48 6.29
N ASN A 136 -5.50 1.53 6.38
CA ASN A 136 -4.22 1.64 5.69
C ASN A 136 -4.34 1.46 4.18
N SER A 137 -5.20 0.54 3.72
CA SER A 137 -5.53 0.40 2.30
C SER A 137 -6.07 1.70 1.70
N MET A 138 -6.99 2.38 2.40
CA MET A 138 -7.53 3.66 1.95
C MET A 138 -6.45 4.75 1.85
N ARG A 139 -5.51 4.82 2.81
CA ARG A 139 -4.41 5.79 2.78
C ARG A 139 -3.47 5.56 1.60
N LEU A 140 -3.11 4.30 1.33
CA LEU A 140 -2.27 3.95 0.18
C LEU A 140 -3.01 4.19 -1.15
N LEU A 141 -4.31 3.93 -1.21
CA LEU A 141 -5.13 4.25 -2.38
C LEU A 141 -5.12 5.76 -2.67
N SER A 142 -5.33 6.60 -1.65
CA SER A 142 -5.25 8.06 -1.81
C SER A 142 -3.86 8.55 -2.24
N LEU A 143 -2.80 7.86 -1.81
CA LEU A 143 -1.44 8.15 -2.28
C LEU A 143 -1.28 7.85 -3.78
N LEU A 144 -1.82 6.72 -4.25
CA LEU A 144 -1.82 6.34 -5.67
C LEU A 144 -2.68 7.28 -6.53
N GLU A 145 -3.82 7.73 -6.02
CA GLU A 145 -4.67 8.72 -6.68
C GLU A 145 -3.96 10.07 -6.85
N ALA A 146 -3.30 10.56 -5.80
CA ALA A 146 -2.53 11.79 -5.85
C ALA A 146 -1.38 11.69 -6.87
N LEU A 147 -0.69 10.54 -6.89
CA LEU A 147 0.35 10.25 -7.87
C LEU A 147 -0.20 10.23 -9.31
N GLN A 148 -1.33 9.56 -9.54
CA GLN A 148 -2.00 9.55 -10.84
C GLN A 148 -2.36 10.97 -11.30
N GLY A 149 -2.82 11.82 -10.39
CA GLY A 149 -3.08 13.24 -10.65
C GLY A 149 -1.84 13.97 -11.17
N ILE A 150 -0.70 13.80 -10.51
CA ILE A 150 0.58 14.41 -10.92
C ILE A 150 1.00 13.93 -12.32
N LEU A 151 0.93 12.62 -12.59
CA LEU A 151 1.32 12.09 -13.90
C LEU A 151 0.44 12.62 -15.04
N ARG A 152 -0.87 12.73 -14.81
CA ARG A 152 -1.78 13.31 -15.80
C ARG A 152 -1.39 14.74 -16.14
N THR A 153 -1.06 15.57 -15.14
CA THR A 153 -0.60 16.95 -15.38
C THR A 153 0.69 17.01 -16.18
N LEU A 154 1.65 16.12 -15.87
CA LEU A 154 2.91 16.03 -16.59
C LEU A 154 2.72 15.58 -18.06
N SER A 155 1.76 14.68 -18.30
CA SER A 155 1.40 14.18 -19.64
C SER A 155 0.77 15.28 -20.51
N THR A 156 -0.07 16.16 -19.94
CA THR A 156 -0.68 17.28 -20.66
C THR A 156 0.30 18.42 -20.98
N ASP A 157 1.30 18.66 -20.13
CA ASP A 157 2.29 19.73 -20.34
C ASP A 157 3.34 19.37 -21.41
N THR A 158 3.46 18.09 -21.76
CA THR A 158 4.53 17.59 -22.63
C THR A 158 4.13 17.48 -24.09
N THR A 159 3.86 18.63 -24.72
CA THR A 159 3.77 18.76 -26.20
C THR A 159 5.12 18.54 -26.92
N GLN A 160 6.21 18.21 -26.20
CA GLN A 160 7.55 17.94 -26.76
C GLN A 160 8.31 16.76 -26.11
N VAL A 161 7.65 15.64 -25.79
CA VAL A 161 8.37 14.44 -25.28
C VAL A 161 8.69 13.45 -26.40
N HIS A 162 9.97 13.10 -26.52
CA HIS A 162 10.47 11.98 -27.32
C HIS A 162 9.59 10.73 -27.14
N ARG A 163 9.25 10.07 -28.25
CA ARG A 163 8.34 8.90 -28.35
C ARG A 163 8.55 7.80 -27.29
N ALA A 164 9.79 7.58 -26.85
CA ALA A 164 10.13 6.62 -25.80
C ALA A 164 9.67 7.05 -24.39
N GLY A 165 9.73 8.34 -24.06
CA GLY A 165 9.28 8.86 -22.76
C GLY A 165 7.76 8.76 -22.58
N ALA A 166 7.00 8.93 -23.66
CA ALA A 166 5.54 8.78 -23.66
C ALA A 166 5.09 7.31 -23.51
N ALA A 167 5.90 6.34 -23.97
CA ALA A 167 5.60 4.92 -23.77
C ALA A 167 5.82 4.51 -22.31
N ASN A 168 6.92 4.94 -21.69
CA ASN A 168 7.25 4.65 -20.30
C ASN A 168 6.25 5.28 -19.33
N LEU A 169 5.81 6.52 -19.59
CA LEU A 169 4.75 7.17 -18.81
C LEU A 169 3.43 6.40 -18.84
N ARG A 170 3.00 5.94 -20.03
CA ARG A 170 1.76 5.15 -20.15
C ARG A 170 1.84 3.79 -19.47
N ALA A 171 2.98 3.10 -19.57
CA ALA A 171 3.20 1.86 -18.83
C ALA A 171 3.09 2.08 -17.32
N TYR A 172 3.62 3.20 -16.84
CA TYR A 172 3.57 3.56 -15.44
C TYR A 172 2.15 3.95 -14.96
N GLU A 173 1.41 4.73 -15.75
CA GLU A 173 -0.01 5.02 -15.50
C GLU A 173 -0.84 3.73 -15.43
N SER A 174 -0.58 2.77 -16.33
CA SER A 174 -1.23 1.46 -16.33
C SER A 174 -0.89 0.65 -15.08
N SER A 175 0.37 0.68 -14.63
CA SER A 175 0.80 0.04 -13.38
C SER A 175 0.06 0.62 -12.17
N ILE A 176 -0.04 1.95 -12.06
CA ILE A 176 -0.81 2.61 -10.99
C ILE A 176 -2.27 2.19 -11.02
N GLN A 177 -2.90 2.21 -12.20
CA GLN A 177 -4.30 1.80 -12.35
C GLN A 177 -4.52 0.34 -11.92
N SER A 178 -3.61 -0.55 -12.30
CA SER A 178 -3.64 -1.96 -11.90
C SER A 178 -3.57 -2.09 -10.37
N THR A 179 -2.57 -1.46 -9.73
CA THR A 179 -2.42 -1.50 -8.27
C THR A 179 -3.63 -0.89 -7.55
N MET A 180 -4.16 0.24 -8.02
CA MET A 180 -5.39 0.84 -7.47
C MET A 180 -6.58 -0.13 -7.55
N HIS A 181 -6.77 -0.79 -8.71
CA HIS A 181 -7.85 -1.76 -8.88
C HIS A 181 -7.72 -2.95 -7.92
N ARG A 182 -6.50 -3.44 -7.71
CA ARG A 182 -6.21 -4.50 -6.74
C ARG A 182 -6.55 -4.07 -5.31
N PHE A 183 -6.23 -2.83 -4.91
CA PHE A 183 -6.62 -2.28 -3.60
C PHE A 183 -8.13 -2.19 -3.41
N VAL A 184 -8.86 -1.71 -4.44
CA VAL A 184 -10.33 -1.63 -4.39
C VAL A 184 -10.94 -3.04 -4.25
N ALA A 185 -10.46 -3.99 -5.04
CA ALA A 185 -10.92 -5.38 -4.98
C ALA A 185 -10.61 -6.03 -3.62
N PHE A 186 -9.44 -5.75 -3.06
CA PHE A 186 -9.06 -6.19 -1.71
C PHE A 186 -10.02 -5.61 -0.65
N LEU A 187 -10.25 -4.30 -0.67
CA LEU A 187 -11.17 -3.61 0.23
C LEU A 187 -12.59 -4.20 0.16
N ASP A 188 -13.09 -4.52 -1.03
CA ASP A 188 -14.42 -5.11 -1.19
C ASP A 188 -14.53 -6.53 -0.64
N GLN A 189 -13.43 -7.28 -0.61
CA GLN A 189 -13.40 -8.60 0.04
C GLN A 189 -13.34 -8.54 1.55
N ILE A 190 -12.61 -7.56 2.09
CA ILE A 190 -12.46 -7.38 3.53
C ILE A 190 -13.51 -6.45 4.13
N LYS A 191 -14.46 -5.93 3.35
CA LYS A 191 -15.66 -5.30 3.91
C LYS A 191 -16.52 -6.36 4.59
N VAL A 192 -16.99 -6.02 5.79
CA VAL A 192 -17.93 -6.86 6.54
C VAL A 192 -19.22 -6.95 5.72
N GLU A 193 -19.65 -8.16 5.34
CA GLU A 193 -21.07 -8.35 5.08
C GLU A 193 -21.79 -8.06 6.39
N GLN A 194 -22.42 -6.90 6.51
CA GLN A 194 -23.51 -6.74 7.46
C GLN A 194 -24.63 -7.66 6.97
N ARG A 195 -24.54 -8.96 7.29
CA ARG A 195 -25.72 -9.80 7.25
C ARG A 195 -26.72 -9.13 8.17
N ASN A 196 -27.83 -8.69 7.59
CA ASN A 196 -29.05 -8.27 8.25
C ASN A 196 -29.39 -9.21 9.42
N THR A 197 -28.79 -8.97 10.58
CA THR A 197 -29.32 -9.40 11.85
C THR A 197 -30.08 -8.19 12.33
N LYS A 198 -31.38 -8.20 12.03
CA LYS A 198 -32.35 -7.29 12.66
C LYS A 198 -32.08 -7.35 14.17
N GLY A 199 -31.61 -6.25 14.76
CA GLY A 199 -31.58 -6.10 16.21
C GLY A 199 -30.22 -5.86 16.89
N GLN A 200 -29.24 -5.22 16.26
CA GLN A 200 -28.13 -4.66 17.04
C GLN A 200 -27.64 -3.34 16.48
N SER A 201 -27.79 -2.29 17.29
CA SER A 201 -27.36 -0.92 16.99
C SER A 201 -25.88 -0.89 16.62
N PRO A 202 -25.47 -0.09 15.62
CA PRO A 202 -24.05 0.03 15.28
C PRO A 202 -23.31 0.72 16.43
N CYS A 203 -22.38 -0.01 17.06
CA CYS A 203 -21.43 0.59 17.98
C CYS A 203 -20.44 1.41 17.13
N LEU A 204 -20.63 2.73 17.13
CA LEU A 204 -19.77 3.68 16.43
C LEU A 204 -18.46 3.81 17.23
N ILE A 205 -17.44 3.02 16.88
CA ILE A 205 -16.10 3.20 17.44
C ILE A 205 -15.46 4.40 16.74
N ILE A 206 -15.58 5.58 17.36
CA ILE A 206 -14.81 6.76 16.99
C ILE A 206 -13.40 6.56 17.56
N VAL A 207 -12.42 6.24 16.71
CA VAL A 207 -11.01 6.27 17.11
C VAL A 207 -10.53 7.73 17.01
N PRO A 208 -10.16 8.38 18.13
CA PRO A 208 -9.65 9.75 18.08
C PRO A 208 -8.32 9.77 17.32
N SER A 209 -8.18 10.78 16.46
CA SER A 209 -6.92 11.07 15.79
C SER A 209 -5.99 11.74 16.81
N VAL A 210 -4.87 11.09 17.11
CA VAL A 210 -3.72 11.69 17.79
C VAL A 210 -2.67 12.02 16.75
#